data_AF-A0A101W3X9-F1
#
_entry.id   AF-A0A101W3X9-F1
#
_cell.length_a   1.000
_cell.length_b   1.000
_cell.length_c   1.000
_cell.angle_alpha   90.00
_cell.angle_beta   90.00
_cell.angle_gamma   90.00
#
_symmetry.space_group_name_H-M   'P 1'
#
loop_
_entity.id
_entity.type
_entity.pdbx_description
1 polymer ?
#
loop_
_entity_poly.entity_id
_entity_poly.type
_entity_poly.pdbx_seq_one_letter_code
_entity_poly.pdbx_strand_id
1 'polypeptide(L)'
;MKRLMTIIILFISLLVVIGCSSLTAPQVKADNSSQTPSEQQNEASSVEQGGEGIVDTDQDESIEDGNKGGVSKPDVAQSHENNNGYSDFHVESGRYSGRADSNSIEIKISGVPEEMSYKVFMLSEELKDNFDGLNLQTNEVIKFKYTLNEHNQGVIFEISRI
;
A
#
# COMPACT_ATOMS: atom_id res chain seq x y z
N MET A 1 42.23 -1.37 -15.03
CA MET A 1 42.26 0.05 -15.47
C MET A 1 41.86 0.25 -16.93
N LYS A 2 42.36 -0.53 -17.90
CA LYS A 2 42.01 -0.34 -19.33
C LYS A 2 40.52 -0.59 -19.66
N ARG A 3 39.85 -1.52 -18.97
CA ARG A 3 38.41 -1.82 -19.18
C ARG A 3 37.46 -0.79 -18.56
N LEU A 4 37.93 -0.03 -17.57
CA LEU A 4 37.14 1.03 -16.93
C LEU A 4 37.08 2.28 -17.81
N MET A 5 38.16 2.59 -18.52
CA MET A 5 38.25 3.73 -19.43
C MET A 5 37.36 3.56 -20.68
N THR A 6 37.16 2.34 -21.16
CA THR A 6 36.28 2.06 -22.32
C THR A 6 34.80 2.28 -22.00
N ILE A 7 34.37 2.01 -20.76
CA ILE A 7 32.97 2.16 -20.32
C ILE A 7 32.61 3.65 -20.15
N ILE A 8 33.53 4.45 -19.62
CA ILE A 8 33.33 5.90 -19.43
C ILE A 8 33.18 6.62 -20.79
N ILE A 9 33.96 6.22 -21.80
CA ILE A 9 33.87 6.80 -23.14
C ILE A 9 32.51 6.50 -23.79
N LEU A 10 31.95 5.29 -23.60
CA LEU A 10 30.62 4.95 -24.11
C LEU A 10 29.50 5.75 -23.42
N PHE A 11 29.61 6.00 -22.12
CA PHE A 11 28.61 6.78 -21.37
C PHE A 11 28.59 8.27 -21.77
N ILE A 12 29.76 8.86 -22.06
CA ILE A 12 29.85 10.25 -22.50
C ILE A 12 29.29 10.42 -23.92
N SER A 13 29.51 9.45 -24.81
CA SER A 13 28.92 9.48 -26.16
C SER A 13 27.40 9.34 -26.15
N LEU A 14 26.81 8.62 -25.18
CA LEU A 14 25.36 8.45 -25.06
C LEU A 14 24.65 9.74 -24.59
N LEU A 15 25.31 10.59 -23.81
CA LEU A 15 24.72 11.82 -23.27
C LEU A 15 24.59 12.95 -24.31
N VAL A 16 25.32 12.91 -25.42
CA VAL A 16 25.31 13.98 -26.44
C VAL A 16 24.07 13.90 -27.36
N VAL A 17 23.35 12.77 -27.41
CA VAL A 17 22.25 12.56 -28.38
C VAL A 17 20.87 13.00 -27.85
N ILE A 18 20.71 13.25 -26.55
CA ILE A 18 19.38 13.55 -25.95
C ILE A 18 19.06 15.07 -25.93
N GLY A 19 20.01 15.92 -26.34
CA GLY A 19 19.93 17.37 -26.21
C GLY A 19 19.43 18.15 -27.43
N CYS A 20 18.33 17.77 -28.09
CA CYS A 20 17.65 18.64 -29.06
C CYS A 20 16.18 18.22 -29.29
N SER A 21 15.27 18.69 -28.44
CA SER A 21 13.87 18.92 -28.84
C SER A 21 13.37 20.15 -28.10
N SER A 22 13.71 21.29 -28.70
CA SER A 22 13.34 22.62 -28.27
C SER A 22 11.83 22.83 -28.35
N LEU A 23 11.24 23.14 -27.20
CA LEU A 23 10.37 24.29 -26.96
C LEU A 23 9.57 24.81 -28.17
N THR A 24 8.27 24.49 -28.20
CA THR A 24 7.27 25.27 -28.94
C THR A 24 6.11 25.59 -27.99
N ALA A 25 5.94 26.87 -27.68
CA ALA A 25 4.75 27.43 -27.06
C ALA A 25 4.37 28.69 -27.85
N PRO A 26 3.22 29.33 -27.56
CA PRO A 26 1.87 28.95 -27.96
C PRO A 26 1.37 29.86 -29.10
N GLN A 27 0.25 29.52 -29.74
CA GLN A 27 -0.52 30.50 -30.51
C GLN A 27 -1.98 30.48 -30.10
N VAL A 28 -2.39 31.63 -29.60
CA VAL A 28 -3.76 32.10 -29.36
C VAL A 28 -4.52 32.11 -30.70
N LYS A 29 -5.75 31.61 -30.69
CA LYS A 29 -6.82 32.20 -31.51
C LYS A 29 -8.13 32.13 -30.74
N ALA A 30 -8.54 33.32 -30.30
CA ALA A 30 -9.92 33.62 -29.95
C ALA A 30 -10.73 33.76 -31.25
N ASP A 31 -11.97 33.26 -31.21
CA ASP A 31 -13.17 33.63 -31.97
C ASP A 31 -14.11 32.42 -31.93
N ASN A 32 -15.43 32.46 -31.83
CA ASN A 32 -16.45 33.43 -31.45
C ASN A 32 -17.76 32.63 -31.55
N SER A 33 -18.72 32.89 -30.66
CA SER A 33 -20.17 32.79 -30.92
C SER A 33 -20.88 31.42 -31.08
N SER A 34 -21.81 31.20 -30.14
CA SER A 34 -23.20 30.73 -30.33
C SER A 34 -23.49 29.27 -30.70
N GLN A 35 -24.01 28.50 -29.73
CA GLN A 35 -25.45 28.13 -29.63
C GLN A 35 -25.67 27.06 -28.53
N THR A 36 -26.48 27.41 -27.53
CA THR A 36 -27.32 26.51 -26.71
C THR A 36 -28.51 25.97 -27.53
N PRO A 37 -29.35 25.06 -27.01
CA PRO A 37 -29.10 23.77 -26.33
C PRO A 37 -29.96 22.65 -26.97
N SER A 38 -29.62 21.37 -26.79
CA SER A 38 -30.55 20.28 -27.13
C SER A 38 -30.74 19.34 -25.95
N GLU A 39 -31.99 19.28 -25.52
CA GLU A 39 -32.60 18.31 -24.61
C GLU A 39 -32.24 16.87 -24.97
N GLN A 40 -31.92 16.05 -23.95
CA GLN A 40 -32.31 14.66 -23.98
C GLN A 40 -32.51 14.12 -22.55
N GLN A 41 -33.79 14.15 -22.16
CA GLN A 41 -34.53 13.10 -21.44
C GLN A 41 -33.70 12.13 -20.57
N ASN A 42 -33.68 12.39 -19.27
CA ASN A 42 -33.47 11.35 -18.27
C ASN A 42 -34.85 10.85 -17.80
N GLU A 43 -35.19 9.64 -18.22
CA GLU A 43 -36.34 8.90 -17.75
C GLU A 43 -36.19 8.53 -16.27
N ALA A 44 -37.32 8.56 -15.59
CA ALA A 44 -37.50 8.23 -14.20
C ALA A 44 -37.13 6.76 -13.90
N SER A 45 -36.44 6.53 -12.79
CA SER A 45 -36.46 5.24 -12.12
C SER A 45 -36.96 5.43 -10.70
N SER A 46 -38.16 4.91 -10.48
CA SER A 46 -38.88 4.86 -9.22
C SER A 46 -38.23 3.83 -8.29
N VAL A 47 -37.77 4.30 -7.14
CA VAL A 47 -37.46 3.47 -5.97
C VAL A 47 -38.78 3.17 -5.27
N GLU A 48 -39.24 1.92 -5.40
CA GLU A 48 -40.31 1.37 -4.55
C GLU A 48 -39.68 0.59 -3.40
N GLN A 49 -40.28 0.86 -2.25
CA GLN A 49 -39.97 0.46 -0.90
C GLN A 49 -40.46 -0.97 -0.64
N GLY A 50 -39.69 -1.78 0.08
CA GLY A 50 -40.12 -3.11 0.48
C GLY A 50 -39.22 -3.69 1.55
N GLY A 51 -39.50 -3.35 2.80
CA GLY A 51 -38.98 -4.07 3.96
C GLY A 51 -40.06 -5.01 4.50
N GLU A 52 -39.67 -6.23 4.87
CA GLU A 52 -40.38 -7.09 5.82
C GLU A 52 -39.40 -8.11 6.43
N GLY A 53 -39.36 -8.17 7.76
CA GLY A 53 -39.16 -9.38 8.60
C GLY A 53 -37.88 -10.21 8.43
N ILE A 54 -37.39 -10.99 9.39
CA ILE A 54 -37.99 -11.54 10.61
C ILE A 54 -36.81 -11.82 11.57
N VAL A 55 -37.06 -11.50 12.82
CA VAL A 55 -36.34 -11.92 14.03
C VAL A 55 -36.35 -13.44 14.14
N ASP A 56 -35.23 -14.07 14.46
CA ASP A 56 -35.25 -15.21 15.39
C ASP A 56 -33.94 -15.28 16.17
N THR A 57 -34.12 -15.21 17.48
CA THR A 57 -33.12 -15.25 18.54
C THR A 57 -33.20 -16.64 19.14
N ASP A 58 -32.16 -17.45 18.96
CA ASP A 58 -32.00 -18.67 19.73
C ASP A 58 -30.91 -18.47 20.78
N GLN A 59 -31.40 -18.36 22.01
CA GLN A 59 -30.68 -18.62 23.24
C GLN A 59 -30.29 -20.10 23.26
N ASP A 60 -29.04 -20.42 23.60
CA ASP A 60 -28.82 -21.54 24.51
C ASP A 60 -27.61 -21.27 25.41
N GLU A 61 -27.86 -21.50 26.69
CA GLU A 61 -26.98 -21.33 27.81
C GLU A 61 -26.08 -22.57 27.96
N SER A 62 -24.82 -22.36 28.32
CA SER A 62 -24.17 -23.26 29.26
C SER A 62 -22.95 -22.57 29.87
N ILE A 63 -23.21 -21.98 31.03
CA ILE A 63 -22.21 -21.65 32.03
C ILE A 63 -21.95 -22.96 32.81
N GLU A 64 -20.72 -23.44 32.80
CA GLU A 64 -20.23 -24.34 33.86
C GLU A 64 -19.09 -23.72 34.65
N ASP A 65 -19.10 -24.12 35.90
CA ASP A 65 -18.62 -23.51 37.13
C ASP A 65 -17.12 -23.75 37.38
N GLY A 66 -16.49 -22.73 37.98
CA GLY A 66 -15.63 -22.92 39.14
C GLY A 66 -14.25 -23.56 38.99
N ASN A 67 -13.20 -22.76 39.19
CA ASN A 67 -12.22 -23.10 40.23
C ASN A 67 -11.41 -21.89 40.71
N LYS A 68 -11.38 -21.69 42.03
CA LYS A 68 -10.56 -20.70 42.74
C LYS A 68 -9.29 -21.35 43.28
N GLY A 69 -8.17 -20.65 43.10
CA GLY A 69 -7.16 -20.50 44.16
C GLY A 69 -5.84 -21.26 43.96
N GLY A 70 -4.73 -20.53 44.10
CA GLY A 70 -3.42 -21.13 44.34
C GLY A 70 -2.24 -20.29 43.84
N VAL A 71 -1.82 -19.31 44.64
CA VAL A 71 -0.56 -18.56 44.47
C VAL A 71 0.64 -19.51 44.50
N SER A 72 1.57 -19.38 43.56
CA SER A 72 3.03 -19.58 43.74
C SER A 72 3.82 -19.09 42.51
N LYS A 73 4.63 -18.05 42.69
CA LYS A 73 5.86 -17.75 41.93
C LYS A 73 7.05 -18.23 42.78
N PRO A 74 8.28 -18.45 42.27
CA PRO A 74 8.79 -18.17 40.92
C PRO A 74 9.65 -19.29 40.27
N ASP A 75 10.02 -19.03 39.02
CA ASP A 75 11.24 -19.41 38.29
C ASP A 75 11.39 -20.75 37.52
N VAL A 76 11.41 -20.57 36.20
CA VAL A 76 12.37 -21.11 35.21
C VAL A 76 12.35 -22.62 34.93
N ALA A 77 11.65 -23.02 33.85
CA ALA A 77 12.27 -23.45 32.57
C ALA A 77 11.33 -24.30 31.71
N GLN A 78 11.17 -23.83 30.47
CA GLN A 78 10.93 -24.55 29.23
C GLN A 78 9.58 -25.23 28.92
N SER A 79 9.26 -25.03 27.63
CA SER A 79 8.30 -25.71 26.76
C SER A 79 6.81 -25.58 27.10
N HIS A 80 6.18 -24.59 26.47
CA HIS A 80 4.91 -24.86 25.79
C HIS A 80 4.93 -24.19 24.41
N GLU A 81 4.98 -25.04 23.38
CA GLU A 81 4.63 -24.73 22.01
C GLU A 81 3.23 -24.10 21.99
N ASN A 82 3.17 -22.79 21.81
CA ASN A 82 1.92 -22.17 21.41
C ASN A 82 1.78 -22.35 19.89
N ASN A 83 1.14 -23.46 19.51
CA ASN A 83 0.43 -23.59 18.24
C ASN A 83 -0.71 -22.55 18.23
N ASN A 84 -0.36 -21.30 17.96
CA ASN A 84 -1.29 -20.28 17.51
C ASN A 84 -0.87 -19.93 16.09
N GLY A 85 -1.79 -19.94 15.13
CA GLY A 85 -1.53 -19.69 13.71
C GLY A 85 -1.08 -18.26 13.43
N TYR A 86 0.12 -17.90 13.90
CA TYR A 86 0.76 -16.62 13.63
C TYR A 86 1.23 -16.62 12.18
N SER A 87 0.56 -15.85 11.34
CA SER A 87 1.15 -15.40 10.08
C SER A 87 2.44 -14.65 10.39
N ASP A 88 3.51 -15.03 9.68
CA ASP A 88 4.88 -14.56 9.88
C ASP A 88 4.98 -13.09 9.45
N PHE A 89 4.58 -12.19 10.35
CA PHE A 89 4.58 -10.76 10.11
C PHE A 89 5.95 -10.17 10.44
N HIS A 90 6.50 -9.45 9.46
CA HIS A 90 7.67 -8.60 9.61
C HIS A 90 7.23 -7.15 9.85
N VAL A 91 8.02 -6.42 10.63
CA VAL A 91 7.81 -5.00 10.91
C VAL A 91 9.09 -4.24 10.60
N GLU A 92 8.98 -3.22 9.77
CA GLU A 92 10.11 -2.46 9.21
C GLU A 92 9.77 -0.96 9.19
N SER A 93 10.79 -0.12 8.97
CA SER A 93 10.61 1.32 8.76
C SER A 93 11.42 1.81 7.57
N GLY A 94 10.91 2.83 6.90
CA GLY A 94 11.54 3.40 5.72
C GLY A 94 10.92 4.71 5.30
N ARG A 95 11.44 5.27 4.21
CA ARG A 95 10.87 6.47 3.59
C ARG A 95 9.99 6.07 2.41
N TYR A 96 8.76 6.52 2.40
CA TYR A 96 7.88 6.33 1.24
C TYR A 96 8.46 7.07 0.04
N SER A 97 8.61 6.38 -1.09
CA SER A 97 9.14 6.95 -2.34
C SER A 97 8.00 7.35 -3.28
N GLY A 98 7.03 6.44 -3.45
CA GLY A 98 5.88 6.64 -4.33
C GLY A 98 5.13 5.33 -4.60
N ARG A 99 4.17 5.38 -5.53
CA ARG A 99 3.52 4.18 -6.08
C ARG A 99 4.34 3.65 -7.26
N ALA A 100 4.55 2.33 -7.30
CA ALA A 100 5.06 1.66 -8.48
C ALA A 100 3.92 1.34 -9.46
N ASP A 101 2.73 1.01 -8.93
CA ASP A 101 1.49 0.79 -9.66
C ASP A 101 0.25 0.96 -8.73
N SER A 102 -0.93 0.52 -9.15
CA SER A 102 -2.15 0.62 -8.33
C SER A 102 -2.14 -0.27 -7.09
N ASN A 103 -1.31 -1.31 -7.07
CA ASN A 103 -1.29 -2.33 -6.02
C ASN A 103 0.02 -2.30 -5.22
N SER A 104 1.01 -1.50 -5.63
CA SER A 104 2.37 -1.58 -5.08
C SER A 104 2.96 -0.21 -4.81
N ILE A 105 3.75 -0.13 -3.73
CA ILE A 105 4.48 1.07 -3.33
C ILE A 105 5.97 0.81 -3.22
N GLU A 106 6.75 1.84 -3.44
CA GLU A 106 8.20 1.81 -3.27
C GLU A 106 8.60 2.49 -1.95
N ILE A 107 9.44 1.81 -1.18
CA ILE A 107 9.94 2.28 0.12
C ILE A 107 11.47 2.22 0.11
N LYS A 108 12.12 3.30 0.52
CA LYS A 108 13.55 3.33 0.84
C LYS A 108 13.76 2.78 2.26
N ILE A 109 14.20 1.54 2.39
CA ILE A 109 14.45 0.86 3.66
C ILE A 109 15.63 1.51 4.38
N SER A 110 15.48 1.74 5.69
CA SER A 110 16.55 2.30 6.52
C SER A 110 17.58 1.23 6.88
N GLY A 111 18.86 1.60 6.99
CA GLY A 111 19.91 0.69 7.47
C GLY A 111 20.53 -0.26 6.43
N VAL A 112 20.12 -0.16 5.15
CA VAL A 112 20.75 -0.87 4.02
C VAL A 112 21.52 0.10 3.12
N PRO A 113 22.54 -0.36 2.36
CA PRO A 113 23.27 0.48 1.40
C PRO A 113 22.34 1.16 0.38
N GLU A 114 22.66 2.39 -0.04
CA GLU A 114 21.77 3.19 -0.88
C GLU A 114 21.39 2.50 -2.21
N GLU A 115 22.33 1.79 -2.83
CA GLU A 115 22.13 1.03 -4.07
C GLU A 115 21.07 -0.08 -3.96
N MET A 116 20.79 -0.55 -2.74
CA MET A 116 19.81 -1.62 -2.46
C MET A 116 18.63 -1.13 -1.59
N SER A 117 18.52 0.18 -1.39
CA SER A 117 17.60 0.73 -0.40
C SER A 117 16.15 0.79 -0.85
N TYR A 118 15.89 0.89 -2.16
CA TYR A 118 14.54 0.91 -2.69
C TYR A 118 13.99 -0.50 -2.88
N LYS A 119 12.85 -0.77 -2.26
CA LYS A 119 12.13 -2.04 -2.40
C LYS A 119 10.66 -1.79 -2.65
N VAL A 120 10.09 -2.58 -3.57
CA VAL A 120 8.68 -2.54 -3.92
C VAL A 120 7.92 -3.57 -3.08
N PHE A 121 6.80 -3.14 -2.52
CA PHE A 121 5.88 -3.95 -1.74
C PHE A 121 4.48 -3.86 -2.32
N MET A 122 3.77 -4.98 -2.32
CA MET A 122 2.34 -5.00 -2.61
C MET A 122 1.56 -4.48 -1.41
N LEU A 123 0.41 -3.88 -1.65
CA LEU A 123 -0.60 -3.56 -0.66
C LEU A 123 -1.54 -4.77 -0.53
N SER A 124 -1.97 -5.08 0.69
CA SER A 124 -3.09 -6.00 0.90
C SER A 124 -4.37 -5.41 0.28
N GLU A 125 -5.37 -6.25 0.00
CA GLU A 125 -6.64 -5.80 -0.56
C GLU A 125 -7.31 -4.73 0.33
N GLU A 126 -7.34 -4.96 1.64
CA GLU A 126 -7.90 -3.99 2.61
C GLU A 126 -7.13 -2.66 2.65
N LEU A 127 -5.79 -2.72 2.59
CA LEU A 127 -4.98 -1.51 2.61
C LEU A 127 -5.09 -0.74 1.29
N LYS A 128 -5.18 -1.45 0.15
CA LYS A 128 -5.29 -0.87 -1.18
C LYS A 128 -6.49 0.07 -1.29
N ASP A 129 -7.65 -0.36 -0.78
CA ASP A 129 -8.89 0.41 -0.84
C ASP A 129 -8.83 1.70 -0.01
N ASN A 130 -7.97 1.72 1.03
CA ASN A 130 -7.84 2.84 1.95
C ASN A 130 -6.54 3.63 1.77
N PHE A 131 -5.64 3.20 0.88
CA PHE A 131 -4.27 3.71 0.80
C PHE A 131 -4.24 5.19 0.46
N ASP A 132 -5.05 5.62 -0.51
CA ASP A 132 -5.09 7.02 -0.94
C ASP A 132 -5.57 7.95 0.19
N GLY A 133 -6.39 7.44 1.13
CA GLY A 133 -6.80 8.15 2.34
C GLY A 133 -5.63 8.46 3.30
N LEU A 134 -4.54 7.70 3.23
CA LEU A 134 -3.33 7.96 4.02
C LEU A 134 -2.58 9.21 3.57
N ASN A 135 -2.83 9.73 2.36
CA ASN A 135 -2.24 10.97 1.83
C ASN A 135 -0.71 11.09 2.07
N LEU A 136 0.02 9.97 1.92
CA LEU A 136 1.46 9.92 2.20
C LEU A 136 2.24 10.79 1.21
N GLN A 137 3.20 11.55 1.73
CA GLN A 137 4.07 12.39 0.94
C GLN A 137 5.40 11.68 0.66
N THR A 138 5.99 11.89 -0.52
CA THR A 138 7.32 11.37 -0.83
C THR A 138 8.33 11.83 0.24
N ASN A 139 9.22 10.92 0.63
CA ASN A 139 10.20 11.02 1.72
C ASN A 139 9.65 10.97 3.16
N GLU A 140 8.33 10.82 3.34
CA GLU A 140 7.71 10.63 4.65
C GLU A 140 8.18 9.32 5.30
N VAL A 141 8.50 9.37 6.59
CA VAL A 141 8.96 8.20 7.33
C VAL A 141 7.75 7.41 7.80
N ILE A 142 7.72 6.14 7.43
CA ILE A 142 6.64 5.23 7.77
C ILE A 142 7.18 3.97 8.46
N LYS A 143 6.37 3.44 9.37
CA LYS A 143 6.48 2.08 9.90
C LYS A 143 5.42 1.23 9.23
N PHE A 144 5.78 0.03 8.80
CA PHE A 144 4.86 -0.85 8.11
C PHE A 144 5.04 -2.30 8.54
N LYS A 145 3.94 -3.06 8.43
CA LYS A 145 3.88 -4.49 8.75
C LYS A 145 3.53 -5.28 7.50
N TYR A 146 4.30 -6.32 7.20
CA TYR A 146 4.16 -7.09 5.96
C TYR A 146 4.42 -8.58 6.15
N THR A 147 3.94 -9.43 5.23
CA THR A 147 4.35 -10.84 5.09
C THR A 147 5.00 -11.06 3.73
N LEU A 148 5.68 -12.19 3.56
CA LEU A 148 6.14 -12.63 2.23
C LEU A 148 5.11 -13.60 1.64
N ASN A 149 4.74 -13.39 0.37
CA ASN A 149 3.90 -14.33 -0.37
C ASN A 149 4.71 -15.51 -0.94
N GLU A 150 4.06 -16.41 -1.69
CA GLU A 150 4.68 -17.59 -2.33
C GLU A 150 5.84 -17.23 -3.29
N HIS A 151 5.90 -15.99 -3.78
CA HIS A 151 6.94 -15.47 -4.65
C HIS A 151 8.01 -14.66 -3.90
N ASN A 152 8.04 -14.70 -2.56
CA ASN A 152 8.91 -13.88 -1.71
C ASN A 152 8.73 -12.36 -1.90
N GLN A 153 7.55 -11.93 -2.37
CA GLN A 153 7.21 -10.51 -2.47
C GLN A 153 6.51 -10.07 -1.18
N GLY A 154 6.90 -8.89 -0.67
CA GLY A 154 6.31 -8.34 0.55
C GLY A 154 4.91 -7.79 0.31
N VAL A 155 3.94 -8.24 1.11
CA VAL A 155 2.55 -7.75 1.12
C VAL A 155 2.30 -6.98 2.41
N ILE A 156 2.06 -5.68 2.32
CA ILE A 156 1.86 -4.78 3.46
C ILE A 156 0.40 -4.82 3.89
N PHE A 157 0.19 -4.96 5.20
CA PHE A 157 -1.14 -4.97 5.81
C PHE A 157 -1.42 -3.68 6.58
N GLU A 158 -0.39 -3.07 7.15
CA GLU A 158 -0.53 -1.87 7.98
C GLU A 158 0.58 -0.88 7.67
N ILE A 159 0.23 0.40 7.61
CA ILE A 159 1.16 1.53 7.50
C ILE A 159 0.79 2.56 8.57
N SER A 160 1.81 3.09 9.24
CA SER A 160 1.67 4.18 10.22
C SER A 160 2.80 5.19 10.02
N ARG A 161 2.47 6.47 10.26
CA ARG A 161 3.45 7.57 10.27
C ARG A 161 4.24 7.56 11.57
N ILE A 162 5.49 8.02 11.53
CA ILE A 162 6.36 8.17 12.71
C ILE A 162 6.72 9.63 12.90
#